data_AF-A0A951DGD8-F1
#
_entry.id   AF-A0A951DGD8-F1
#
_cell.length_a   1.000
_cell.length_b   1.000
_cell.length_c   1.000
_cell.angle_alpha   90.00
_cell.angle_beta   90.00
_cell.angle_gamma   90.00
#
_symmetry.space_group_name_H-M   'P 1'
#
loop_
_entity.id
_entity.type
_entity.pdbx_description
1 polymer ?
#
loop_
_entity_poly.entity_id
_entity_poly.type
_entity_poly.pdbx_seq_one_letter_code
_entity_poly.pdbx_strand_id
1 'polypeptide(L)'
;EFVLTLDADLQNDPRDIPKFLEALKRADCVCGTRVEGRAAGDNWLRVVSSRVANAVRNRLSGENISDAGCTYRAFRRECVREVKFFKGIHRFLPTMIKLEGHTVSEISVTNNPRFSGSSHYGVWNRLFKSFYDLLAVRWMKARMIRYRVGETAE
;
A
#
# COMPACT_ATOMS: atom_id res chain seq x y z
N GLU A 1 11.25 12.34 11.15
CA GLU A 1 12.02 11.22 10.57
C GLU A 1 11.15 10.56 9.49
N PHE A 2 11.73 10.20 8.35
CA PHE A 2 11.04 9.49 7.27
C PHE A 2 11.54 8.05 7.18
N VAL A 3 10.63 7.13 6.92
CA VAL A 3 10.93 5.72 6.66
C VAL A 3 10.56 5.42 5.21
N LEU A 4 11.44 4.69 4.52
CA LEU A 4 11.25 4.33 3.12
C LEU A 4 11.48 2.83 2.97
N THR A 5 10.59 2.15 2.26
CA THR A 5 10.65 0.71 2.02
C THR A 5 11.02 0.45 0.58
N LEU A 6 12.04 -0.39 0.36
CA LEU A 6 12.54 -0.77 -0.96
C LEU A 6 12.79 -2.29 -0.98
N ASP A 7 12.28 -2.97 -2.01
CA ASP A 7 12.53 -4.40 -2.20
C ASP A 7 13.97 -4.62 -2.71
N ALA A 8 14.61 -5.71 -2.27
CA ALA A 8 15.99 -6.05 -2.63
C ALA A 8 16.15 -6.70 -4.02
N ASP A 9 15.07 -6.86 -4.79
CA ASP A 9 15.09 -7.55 -6.09
C ASP A 9 15.35 -6.63 -7.30
N LEU A 10 15.81 -5.40 -7.04
CA LEU A 10 16.18 -4.37 -8.01
C LEU A 10 15.05 -3.91 -8.95
N GLN A 11 13.80 -4.33 -8.69
CA GLN A 11 12.65 -3.91 -9.48
C GLN A 11 12.33 -2.43 -9.26
N ASN A 12 12.53 -1.93 -8.04
CA ASN A 12 12.26 -0.55 -7.67
C ASN A 12 13.53 0.29 -7.80
N ASP A 13 13.44 1.43 -8.48
CA ASP A 13 14.58 2.31 -8.72
C ASP A 13 14.84 3.26 -7.53
N PRO A 14 16.02 3.21 -6.87
CA PRO A 14 16.37 4.16 -5.82
C PRO A 14 16.42 5.62 -6.28
N ARG A 15 16.56 5.87 -7.60
CA ARG A 15 16.54 7.22 -8.18
C ARG A 15 15.17 7.89 -8.05
N ASP A 16 14.11 7.14 -7.73
CA ASP A 16 12.79 7.70 -7.43
C ASP A 16 12.67 8.24 -5.99
N ILE A 17 13.64 7.99 -5.09
CA ILE A 17 13.60 8.48 -3.69
C ILE A 17 13.35 10.00 -3.58
N PRO A 18 14.01 10.88 -4.36
CA PRO A 18 13.73 12.31 -4.30
C PRO A 18 12.27 12.67 -4.59
N LYS A 19 11.58 11.92 -5.48
CA LYS A 19 10.16 12.13 -5.77
C LYS A 19 9.28 11.82 -4.56
N PHE A 20 9.61 10.77 -3.81
CA PHE A 20 8.93 10.43 -2.55
C PHE A 20 9.10 11.54 -1.52
N LEU A 21 10.32 12.05 -1.35
CA LEU A 21 10.61 13.11 -0.38
C LEU A 21 9.87 14.41 -0.72
N GLU A 22 9.76 14.75 -2.00
CA GLU A 22 8.97 15.91 -2.44
C GLU A 22 7.48 15.72 -2.14
N ALA A 23 6.93 14.55 -2.47
CA ALA A 23 5.52 14.25 -2.22
C ALA A 23 5.16 14.21 -0.72
N LEU A 24 6.09 13.81 0.15
CA LEU A 24 5.93 13.81 1.61
C LEU A 24 5.79 15.21 2.23
N LYS A 25 6.07 16.27 1.46
CA LYS A 25 5.76 17.64 1.90
C LYS A 25 4.25 17.92 1.93
N ARG A 26 3.44 17.13 1.20
CA ARG A 26 1.99 17.32 1.05
C ARG A 26 1.16 16.13 1.55
N ALA A 27 1.80 15.04 1.93
CA ALA A 27 1.15 13.84 2.45
C ALA A 27 2.00 13.19 3.56
N ASP A 28 1.37 12.42 4.43
CA ASP A 28 2.04 11.73 5.53
C ASP A 28 2.64 10.39 5.08
N CYS A 29 2.03 9.79 4.04
CA CYS A 29 2.48 8.57 3.39
C CYS A 29 2.32 8.68 1.87
N VAL A 30 3.31 8.20 1.14
CA VAL A 30 3.37 8.22 -0.32
C VAL A 30 3.62 6.80 -0.80
N CYS A 31 2.75 6.30 -1.66
CA CYS A 31 2.86 4.99 -2.27
C CYS A 31 3.35 5.11 -3.72
N GLY A 32 4.34 4.31 -4.10
CA GLY A 32 4.70 4.16 -5.51
C GLY A 32 3.61 3.38 -6.25
N THR A 33 3.28 3.82 -7.46
CA THR A 33 2.41 3.08 -8.37
C THR A 33 3.17 2.68 -9.63
N ARG A 34 3.00 1.42 -10.04
CA ARG A 34 3.62 0.86 -11.25
C ARG A 34 2.67 0.86 -12.44
N VAL A 35 1.48 1.45 -12.30
CA VAL A 35 0.41 1.37 -13.31
C VAL A 35 0.90 1.86 -14.68
N GLU A 36 1.68 2.94 -14.71
CA GLU A 36 2.25 3.47 -15.95
C GLU A 36 3.31 2.53 -16.54
N GLY A 37 4.23 2.01 -15.73
CA GLY A 37 5.28 1.09 -16.18
C GLY A 37 4.78 -0.29 -16.63
N ARG A 38 3.68 -0.79 -16.06
CA ARG A 38 3.09 -2.10 -16.45
C ARG A 38 2.48 -2.09 -17.85
N ALA A 39 2.05 -0.93 -18.36
CA ALA A 39 1.48 -0.82 -19.69
C ALA A 39 2.49 -1.16 -20.81
N ALA A 40 3.80 -1.10 -20.53
CA ALA A 40 4.85 -1.22 -21.53
C ALA A 40 5.42 -2.66 -21.72
N GLY A 41 5.03 -3.65 -20.91
CA GLY A 41 5.63 -5.00 -21.03
C GLY A 41 5.05 -6.14 -20.20
N ASP A 42 3.99 -5.92 -19.42
CA ASP A 42 3.34 -7.00 -18.67
C ASP A 42 2.30 -7.76 -19.51
N ASN A 43 2.20 -9.07 -19.29
CA ASN A 43 1.13 -9.90 -19.85
C ASN A 43 -0.24 -9.28 -19.53
N TRP A 44 -1.08 -9.09 -20.56
CA TRP A 44 -2.42 -8.50 -20.48
C TRP A 44 -3.26 -9.08 -19.33
N LEU A 45 -3.19 -10.41 -19.12
CA LEU A 45 -3.91 -11.10 -18.04
C LEU A 45 -3.49 -10.62 -16.64
N ARG A 46 -2.22 -10.27 -16.45
CA ARG A 46 -1.68 -9.75 -15.18
C ARG A 46 -2.16 -8.32 -14.92
N VAL A 47 -2.25 -7.51 -15.97
CA VAL A 47 -2.75 -6.12 -15.89
C VAL A 47 -4.24 -6.14 -15.53
N VAL A 48 -5.05 -6.94 -16.21
CA VAL A 48 -6.49 -7.05 -15.95
C VAL A 48 -6.76 -7.60 -14.56
N SER A 49 -6.11 -8.69 -14.17
CA SER A 49 -6.29 -9.27 -12.84
C SER A 49 -5.91 -8.30 -11.72
N SER A 50 -4.83 -7.52 -11.88
CA SER A 50 -4.48 -6.47 -10.94
C SER A 50 -5.54 -5.37 -10.87
N ARG A 51 -6.08 -4.93 -12.03
CA ARG A 51 -7.13 -3.90 -12.06
C ARG A 51 -8.40 -4.38 -11.36
N VAL A 52 -8.84 -5.61 -11.62
CA VAL A 52 -10.02 -6.21 -10.97
C VAL A 52 -9.78 -6.35 -9.47
N ALA A 53 -8.63 -6.86 -9.04
CA ALA A 53 -8.31 -7.00 -7.62
C ALA A 53 -8.30 -5.65 -6.89
N ASN A 54 -7.68 -4.63 -7.49
CA ASN A 54 -7.68 -3.28 -6.93
C ASN A 54 -9.08 -2.66 -6.93
N ALA A 55 -9.90 -2.87 -7.96
CA ALA A 55 -11.27 -2.38 -8.02
C ALA A 55 -12.15 -3.01 -6.93
N VAL A 56 -12.11 -4.34 -6.77
CA VAL A 56 -12.84 -5.05 -5.71
C VAL A 56 -12.40 -4.55 -4.34
N ARG A 57 -11.09 -4.41 -4.12
CA ARG A 57 -10.54 -3.88 -2.87
C ARG A 57 -11.05 -2.49 -2.58
N ASN A 58 -10.86 -1.56 -3.52
CA ASN A 58 -11.25 -0.16 -3.41
C ASN A 58 -12.75 -0.01 -3.17
N ARG A 59 -13.58 -0.81 -3.84
CA ARG A 59 -15.03 -0.83 -3.62
C ARG A 59 -15.40 -1.28 -2.20
N LEU A 60 -14.76 -2.32 -1.69
CA LEU A 60 -15.08 -2.90 -0.39
C LEU A 60 -14.51 -2.10 0.78
N SER A 61 -13.32 -1.52 0.62
CA SER A 61 -12.67 -0.69 1.64
C SER A 61 -13.06 0.79 1.54
N GLY A 62 -13.72 1.23 0.46
CA GLY A 62 -14.04 2.65 0.21
C GLY A 62 -12.76 3.47 0.04
N GLU A 63 -11.80 2.94 -0.72
CA GLU A 63 -10.49 3.56 -0.96
C GLU A 63 -10.29 3.82 -2.45
N ASN A 64 -9.30 4.65 -2.78
CA ASN A 64 -8.83 4.83 -4.15
C ASN A 64 -7.31 4.69 -4.16
N ILE A 65 -6.84 3.44 -4.27
CA ILE A 65 -5.41 3.11 -4.35
C ILE A 65 -5.18 2.33 -5.63
N SER A 66 -4.29 2.84 -6.47
CA SER A 66 -4.04 2.35 -7.82
C SER A 66 -3.21 1.07 -7.88
N ASP A 67 -2.23 0.90 -6.96
CA ASP A 67 -1.37 -0.29 -6.88
C ASP A 67 -1.12 -0.74 -5.43
N ALA A 68 -2.11 -1.42 -4.85
CA ALA A 68 -2.03 -2.04 -3.53
C ALA A 68 -0.81 -2.98 -3.32
N GLY A 69 -0.35 -3.61 -4.41
CA GLY A 69 0.72 -4.59 -4.39
C GLY A 69 2.12 -3.98 -4.45
N CYS A 70 2.23 -2.66 -4.65
CA CYS A 70 3.53 -1.99 -4.61
C CYS A 70 3.94 -1.74 -3.15
N THR A 71 5.07 -2.30 -2.76
CA THR A 71 5.70 -2.13 -1.44
C THR A 71 6.73 -1.01 -1.42
N TYR A 72 6.98 -0.34 -2.55
CA TYR A 72 7.82 0.87 -2.60
C TYR A 72 7.04 2.06 -2.06
N ARG A 73 7.35 2.47 -0.82
CA ARG A 73 6.59 3.49 -0.10
C ARG A 73 7.51 4.34 0.76
N ALA A 74 7.10 5.57 1.01
CA ALA A 74 7.73 6.45 1.96
C ALA A 74 6.67 7.01 2.90
N PHE A 75 6.96 7.10 4.19
CA PHE A 75 6.02 7.63 5.17
C PHE A 75 6.76 8.23 6.36
N ARG A 76 6.08 9.11 7.08
CA ARG A 76 6.57 9.62 8.35
C ARG A 76 6.54 8.51 9.39
N ARG A 77 7.53 8.48 10.29
CA ARG A 77 7.66 7.42 11.30
C ARG A 77 6.39 7.28 12.16
N GLU A 78 5.73 8.39 12.46
CA GLU A 78 4.49 8.47 13.21
C GLU A 78 3.34 7.66 12.57
N CYS A 79 3.24 7.61 11.24
CA CYS A 79 2.17 6.92 10.53
C CYS A 79 2.11 5.42 10.84
N VAL A 80 3.24 4.80 11.17
CA VAL A 80 3.31 3.36 11.45
C VAL A 80 3.30 3.03 12.94
N ARG A 81 3.44 4.02 13.83
CA ARG A 81 3.38 3.78 15.27
C ARG A 81 1.99 3.39 15.74
N GLU A 82 0.96 3.91 15.08
CA GLU A 82 -0.44 3.73 15.48
C GLU A 82 -1.06 2.48 14.83
N VAL A 83 -0.51 2.07 13.68
CA VAL A 83 -1.00 0.94 12.89
C VAL A 83 -0.86 -0.39 13.63
N LYS A 84 -1.94 -1.18 13.67
CA LYS A 84 -1.91 -2.58 14.15
C LYS A 84 -1.48 -3.52 13.04
N PHE A 85 -0.32 -4.16 13.21
CA PHE A 85 0.26 -5.07 12.23
C PHE A 85 -0.35 -6.48 12.29
N PHE A 86 -0.57 -7.06 11.11
CA PHE A 86 -1.00 -8.45 10.94
C PHE A 86 -0.32 -9.08 9.72
N LYS A 87 -0.33 -10.40 9.64
CA LYS A 87 0.24 -11.14 8.50
C LYS A 87 -0.53 -10.80 7.22
N GLY A 88 0.13 -10.15 6.26
CA GLY A 88 -0.52 -9.70 5.01
C GLY A 88 -0.75 -8.19 4.91
N ILE A 89 -0.50 -7.44 5.99
CA ILE A 89 -0.74 -5.99 6.07
C ILE A 89 -0.04 -5.18 4.99
N HIS A 90 1.07 -5.63 4.40
CA HIS A 90 1.75 -4.93 3.30
C HIS A 90 0.80 -4.48 2.17
N ARG A 91 -0.28 -5.24 1.91
CA ARG A 91 -1.32 -4.87 0.94
C ARG A 91 -2.18 -3.72 1.45
N PHE A 92 -2.55 -3.75 2.73
CA PHE A 92 -3.52 -2.85 3.36
C PHE A 92 -2.89 -1.70 4.13
N LEU A 93 -1.56 -1.63 4.25
CA LEU A 93 -0.87 -0.60 5.03
C LEU A 93 -1.31 0.83 4.68
N PRO A 94 -1.50 1.23 3.41
CA PRO A 94 -1.95 2.60 3.13
C PRO A 94 -3.40 2.82 3.58
N THR A 95 -4.24 1.78 3.52
CA THR A 95 -5.60 1.82 4.08
C THR A 95 -5.56 1.93 5.61
N MET A 96 -4.67 1.19 6.28
CA MET A 96 -4.50 1.27 7.73
C MET A 96 -4.00 2.65 8.17
N ILE A 97 -3.03 3.22 7.45
CA ILE A 97 -2.53 4.58 7.70
C ILE A 97 -3.67 5.61 7.58
N LYS A 98 -4.52 5.51 6.55
CA LYS A 98 -5.71 6.36 6.43
C LYS A 98 -6.74 6.14 7.54
N LEU A 99 -6.88 4.90 8.03
CA LEU A 99 -7.80 4.60 9.13
C LEU A 99 -7.41 5.35 10.41
N GLU A 100 -6.12 5.41 10.70
CA GLU A 100 -5.53 6.20 11.80
C GLU A 100 -5.61 7.73 11.56
N GLY A 101 -6.08 8.17 10.38
CA GLY A 101 -6.34 9.59 10.07
C GLY A 101 -5.25 10.30 9.30
N HIS A 102 -4.20 9.60 8.88
CA HIS A 102 -3.10 10.16 8.09
C HIS A 102 -3.45 10.27 6.61
N THR A 103 -2.81 11.20 5.92
CA THR A 103 -2.98 11.39 4.47
C THR A 103 -2.09 10.44 3.67
N VAL A 104 -2.64 9.90 2.56
CA VAL A 104 -1.91 9.02 1.64
C VAL A 104 -2.06 9.52 0.21
N SER A 105 -0.93 9.66 -0.48
CA SER A 105 -0.88 9.97 -1.92
C SER A 105 -0.15 8.87 -2.71
N GLU A 106 -0.24 8.93 -4.04
CA GLU A 106 0.45 8.02 -4.95
C GLU A 106 1.34 8.79 -5.92
N ILE A 107 2.50 8.23 -6.25
CA ILE A 107 3.40 8.75 -7.29
C ILE A 107 3.77 7.64 -8.27
N SER A 108 3.92 7.99 -9.55
CA SER A 108 4.43 7.04 -10.53
C SER A 108 5.90 6.71 -10.25
N VAL A 109 6.23 5.42 -10.24
CA VAL A 109 7.60 4.91 -10.03
C VAL A 109 8.05 4.03 -11.18
N THR A 110 9.35 4.01 -11.38
CA THR A 110 10.00 3.19 -12.40
C THR A 110 10.06 1.74 -11.90
N ASN A 111 9.62 0.80 -12.74
CA ASN A 111 9.63 -0.62 -12.43
C ASN A 111 10.52 -1.38 -13.43
N ASN A 112 11.70 -1.77 -12.99
CA ASN A 112 12.65 -2.53 -13.79
C ASN A 112 12.18 -3.99 -13.99
N PRO A 113 12.53 -4.63 -15.12
CA PRO A 113 12.30 -6.05 -15.30
C PRO A 113 13.05 -6.85 -14.23
N ARG A 114 12.46 -7.98 -13.81
CA ARG A 114 13.08 -8.84 -12.80
C ARG A 114 14.29 -9.54 -13.41
N PHE A 115 15.45 -9.40 -12.78
CA PHE A 115 16.69 -10.02 -13.26
C PHE A 115 16.78 -11.52 -12.93
N SER A 116 16.21 -11.99 -11.82
CA SER A 116 16.21 -13.42 -11.44
C SER A 116 15.09 -13.79 -10.44
N GLY A 117 14.76 -15.09 -10.34
CA GLY A 117 13.83 -15.65 -9.35
C GLY A 117 12.48 -16.12 -9.90
N SER A 118 12.09 -17.35 -9.55
CA SER A 118 10.78 -17.93 -9.84
C SER A 118 9.73 -17.44 -8.84
N SER A 119 8.48 -17.27 -9.26
CA SER A 119 7.41 -16.87 -8.33
C SER A 119 7.04 -18.05 -7.43
N HIS A 120 7.57 -18.08 -6.20
CA HIS A 120 7.44 -19.20 -5.27
C HIS A 120 6.07 -19.35 -4.57
N TYR A 121 4.97 -18.75 -5.05
CA TYR A 121 3.71 -18.73 -4.31
C TYR A 121 2.48 -19.03 -5.17
N GLY A 122 1.68 -20.02 -4.75
CA GLY A 122 0.41 -20.38 -5.37
C GLY A 122 -0.60 -19.23 -5.34
N VAL A 123 -1.04 -18.81 -6.53
CA VAL A 123 -1.94 -17.67 -6.76
C VAL A 123 -3.23 -17.79 -5.95
N TRP A 124 -3.79 -19.00 -5.83
CA TRP A 124 -5.03 -19.28 -5.13
C TRP A 124 -4.96 -19.04 -3.62
N ASN A 125 -3.94 -19.59 -2.94
CA ASN A 125 -3.76 -19.39 -1.50
C ASN A 125 -3.57 -17.91 -1.15
N ARG A 126 -2.89 -17.17 -2.03
CA ARG A 126 -2.71 -15.71 -1.91
C ARG A 126 -4.02 -14.95 -2.08
N LEU A 127 -4.87 -15.35 -3.02
CA LEU A 127 -6.15 -14.68 -3.29
C LEU A 127 -7.10 -14.83 -2.10
N PHE A 128 -7.30 -16.06 -1.60
CA PHE A 128 -8.20 -16.32 -0.47
C PHE A 128 -7.77 -15.59 0.80
N LYS A 129 -6.47 -15.62 1.14
CA LYS A 129 -5.95 -14.86 2.30
C LYS A 129 -6.15 -13.36 2.15
N SER A 130 -5.87 -12.81 0.97
CA SER A 130 -6.07 -11.38 0.72
C SER A 130 -7.54 -10.97 0.80
N PHE A 131 -8.45 -11.85 0.37
CA PHE A 131 -9.87 -11.59 0.47
C PHE A 131 -10.36 -11.65 1.92
N TYR A 132 -9.91 -12.63 2.70
CA TYR A 132 -10.19 -12.73 4.12
C TYR A 132 -9.69 -11.48 4.87
N ASP A 133 -8.45 -11.06 4.63
CA ASP A 133 -7.87 -9.85 5.22
C ASP A 133 -8.65 -8.58 4.83
N LEU A 134 -9.14 -8.49 3.59
CA LEU A 134 -9.97 -7.37 3.13
C LEU A 134 -11.28 -7.28 3.90
N LEU A 135 -11.94 -8.41 4.18
CA LEU A 135 -13.16 -8.43 5.00
C LEU A 135 -12.86 -7.97 6.43
N ALA A 136 -11.72 -8.39 7.00
CA ALA A 136 -11.29 -7.94 8.32
C ALA A 136 -11.04 -6.43 8.35
N VAL A 137 -10.29 -5.88 7.39
CA VAL A 137 -10.03 -4.42 7.28
C VAL A 137 -11.34 -3.64 7.10
N ARG A 138 -12.27 -4.15 6.29
CA ARG A 138 -13.60 -3.55 6.13
C ARG A 138 -14.38 -3.54 7.45
N TRP A 139 -14.36 -4.65 8.18
CA TRP A 139 -14.99 -4.74 9.50
C TRP A 139 -14.36 -3.77 10.50
N MET A 140 -13.02 -3.69 10.55
CA MET A 140 -12.30 -2.74 11.41
C MET A 140 -12.69 -1.31 11.09
N LYS A 141 -12.73 -0.92 9.81
CA LYS A 141 -13.16 0.42 9.36
C LYS A 141 -14.56 0.76 9.84
N ALA A 142 -15.49 -0.21 9.81
CA ALA A 142 -16.88 -0.01 10.22
C ALA A 142 -17.09 0.03 11.75
N ARG A 143 -16.13 -0.49 12.53
CA ARG A 143 -16.26 -0.65 13.99
C ARG A 143 -15.22 0.14 14.79
N MET A 144 -14.36 0.89 14.12
CA MET A 144 -13.33 1.70 14.76
C MET A 144 -13.94 2.81 15.61
N ILE A 145 -13.56 2.85 16.88
CA ILE A 145 -13.94 3.91 17.82
C ILE A 145 -12.83 4.96 17.83
N ARG A 146 -13.17 6.20 17.50
CA ARG A 146 -12.27 7.35 17.61
C ARG A 146 -12.54 8.07 18.91
N TYR A 147 -11.80 7.70 19.96
CA TYR A 147 -11.87 8.39 21.24
C TYR A 147 -10.79 9.47 21.32
N ARG A 148 -11.12 10.60 21.94
CA ARG A 148 -10.14 11.61 22.37
C ARG A 148 -10.07 11.54 23.88
N VAL A 149 -8.88 11.26 24.41
CA VAL A 149 -8.64 11.34 25.85
C VAL A 149 -8.43 12.81 26.17
N GLY A 150 -9.34 13.41 26.93
CA GLY A 150 -9.13 14.73 27.52
C GLY A 150 -8.50 14.55 28.89
N GLU A 151 -7.46 15.34 29.20
CA GLU A 151 -7.01 15.50 30.58
C GLU A 151 -7.97 16.49 31.24
N THR A 152 -8.72 16.03 32.23
CA THR A 152 -9.43 16.93 33.14
C THR A 152 -8.37 17.57 34.02
N ALA A 153 -8.15 18.88 33.87
CA ALA A 153 -7.36 19.63 34.83
C ALA A 153 -8.14 19.66 36.15
N GLU A 154 -7.63 18.96 37.17
CA GLU A 154 -7.97 19.20 38.57
C GLU A 154 -7.19 20.40 39.11
#